data_AF-A0A971DVH0-F1
#
_entry.id   AF-A0A971DVH0-F1
#
_cell.length_a   1.000
_cell.length_b   1.000
_cell.length_c   1.000
_cell.angle_alpha   90.00
_cell.angle_beta   90.00
_cell.angle_gamma   90.00
#
_symmetry.space_group_name_H-M   'P 1'
#
loop_
_entity.id
_entity.type
_entity.pdbx_description
1 polymer ?
#
loop_
_entity_poly.entity_id
_entity_poly.type
_entity_poly.pdbx_seq_one_letter_code
_entity_poly.pdbx_strand_id
1 'polypeptide(L)'
;LKKKVKINDFNMLTRIGTGDAATTALCVGSINAFYPVLYRYLTEHYYFQKIKLNVFPYFRGPLFDLYLNCIINFKIGHIIIAALRILMKKKRRCM
;
A
#
# COMPACT_ATOMS: atom_id res chain seq x y z
N LEU A 1 7.41 0.06 -22.69
CA LEU A 1 7.78 1.17 -21.77
C LEU A 1 6.69 1.31 -20.67
N LYS A 2 6.78 0.53 -19.59
CA LYS A 2 5.70 0.41 -18.56
C LYS A 2 5.61 1.68 -17.72
N LYS A 3 4.41 2.26 -17.63
CA LYS A 3 4.14 3.57 -17.01
C LYS A 3 4.48 3.52 -15.52
N LYS A 4 5.54 4.26 -15.16
CA LYS A 4 6.15 4.38 -13.84
C LYS A 4 5.17 5.02 -12.85
N VAL A 5 4.40 4.20 -12.13
CA VAL A 5 3.79 4.65 -10.88
C VAL A 5 4.93 4.83 -9.89
N LYS A 6 5.20 6.08 -9.52
CA LYS A 6 6.20 6.40 -8.51
C LYS A 6 5.49 6.47 -7.18
N ILE A 7 5.93 5.67 -6.22
CA ILE A 7 5.43 5.72 -4.85
C ILE A 7 6.53 6.36 -4.03
N ASN A 8 6.29 7.54 -3.50
CA ASN A 8 7.34 8.33 -2.87
C ASN A 8 7.68 7.77 -1.49
N ASP A 9 6.67 7.62 -0.64
CA ASP A 9 6.83 7.14 0.72
C ASP A 9 5.72 6.14 1.02
N PHE A 10 6.08 4.91 1.37
CA PHE A 10 5.16 3.89 1.85
C PHE A 10 5.52 3.54 3.29
N ASN A 11 4.69 3.97 4.25
CA ASN A 11 4.91 3.80 5.68
C ASN A 11 3.73 3.04 6.28
N MET A 12 3.94 1.79 6.69
CA MET A 12 2.89 0.93 7.23
C MET A 12 3.34 0.39 8.59
N LEU A 13 2.54 0.65 9.61
CA LEU A 13 2.77 0.23 10.98
C LEU A 13 1.62 -0.67 11.40
N THR A 14 1.92 -1.92 11.69
CA THR A 14 0.94 -2.93 12.08
C THR A 14 1.23 -3.38 13.51
N ARG A 15 0.22 -3.38 14.37
CA ARG A 15 0.27 -3.96 15.71
C ARG A 15 -0.67 -5.16 15.75
N ILE A 16 -0.14 -6.31 16.15
CA ILE A 16 -0.91 -7.56 16.21
C ILE A 16 -0.72 -8.18 17.58
N GLY A 17 -1.84 -8.46 18.22
CA GLY A 17 -1.99 -9.27 19.41
C GLY A 17 -3.21 -10.16 19.20
N THR A 18 -3.06 -11.46 19.36
CA THR A 18 -4.16 -12.43 19.23
C THR A 18 -4.77 -12.78 20.59
N GLY A 19 -4.20 -12.26 21.68
CA GLY A 19 -4.56 -12.64 23.06
C GLY A 19 -3.74 -13.81 23.60
N ASP A 20 -3.11 -14.59 22.72
CA ASP A 20 -2.17 -15.65 23.08
C ASP A 20 -0.77 -15.34 22.51
N ALA A 21 0.26 -15.50 23.34
CA ALA A 21 1.62 -15.07 23.00
C ALA A 21 2.23 -15.92 21.88
N ALA A 22 1.94 -17.23 21.85
CA ALA A 22 2.46 -18.14 20.84
C ALA A 22 1.89 -17.82 19.46
N THR A 23 0.56 -17.69 19.37
CA THR A 23 -0.12 -17.30 18.13
C THR A 23 0.26 -15.90 17.66
N THR A 24 0.42 -14.93 18.59
CA THR A 24 0.92 -13.59 18.25
C THR A 24 2.32 -13.66 17.65
N ALA A 25 3.23 -14.42 18.27
CA ALA A 25 4.60 -14.59 17.79
C ALA A 25 4.66 -15.28 16.42
N LEU A 26 3.81 -16.29 16.20
CA LEU A 26 3.69 -16.95 14.89
C LEU A 26 3.21 -15.97 13.82
N CYS A 27 2.13 -15.22 14.05
CA CYS A 27 1.64 -14.24 13.09
C CYS A 27 2.70 -13.17 12.75
N VAL A 28 3.33 -12.58 13.77
CA VAL A 28 4.36 -11.56 13.55
C VAL A 28 5.58 -12.14 12.86
N GLY A 29 6.02 -13.34 13.25
CA GLY A 29 7.14 -14.05 12.63
C GLY A 29 6.87 -14.38 11.16
N SER A 30 5.67 -14.88 10.83
CA SER A 30 5.25 -15.17 9.45
C SER A 30 5.22 -13.91 8.59
N ILE A 31 4.66 -12.81 9.11
CA ILE A 31 4.62 -11.53 8.38
C ILE A 31 6.04 -11.01 8.16
N ASN A 32 6.90 -11.09 9.17
CA ASN A 32 8.28 -10.63 9.07
C ASN A 32 9.11 -11.51 8.10
N ALA A 33 8.83 -12.82 8.03
CA ALA A 33 9.46 -13.71 7.05
C ALA A 33 8.97 -13.45 5.61
N PHE A 34 7.70 -13.09 5.44
CA PHE A 34 7.14 -12.73 4.13
C PHE A 34 7.59 -11.33 3.66
N TYR A 35 7.87 -10.44 4.60
CA TYR A 35 8.25 -9.05 4.35
C TYR A 35 9.38 -8.85 3.32
N PRO A 36 10.57 -9.47 3.45
CA PRO A 36 11.67 -9.25 2.51
C PRO A 36 11.35 -9.72 1.09
N VAL A 37 10.55 -10.78 0.94
CA VAL A 37 10.11 -11.29 -0.38
C VAL A 37 9.20 -10.26 -1.05
N LEU A 38 8.21 -9.77 -0.30
CA LEU A 38 7.29 -8.76 -0.78
C LEU A 38 8.01 -7.43 -1.10
N TYR A 39 8.92 -7.01 -0.24
CA TYR A 39 9.76 -5.82 -0.45
C TYR A 39 10.55 -5.90 -1.75
N ARG A 40 11.21 -7.04 -2.01
CA ARG A 40 12.00 -7.23 -3.24
C ARG A 40 11.10 -7.19 -4.49
N TYR A 41 9.96 -7.88 -4.47
CA TYR A 41 8.99 -7.86 -5.57
C TYR A 41 8.46 -6.44 -5.86
N LEU A 42 8.11 -5.71 -4.81
CA LEU A 42 7.63 -4.33 -4.89
C LEU A 42 8.69 -3.40 -5.48
N THR A 43 9.93 -3.52 -5.05
CA THR A 43 11.04 -2.66 -5.51
C THR A 43 11.45 -2.96 -6.95
N GLU A 44 11.23 -4.18 -7.43
CA GLU A 44 11.50 -4.57 -8.82
C GLU A 44 10.44 -4.04 -9.80
N HIS A 45 9.16 -4.05 -9.38
CA HIS A 45 8.05 -3.61 -10.21
C HIS A 45 7.69 -2.12 -10.10
N TYR A 46 7.96 -1.50 -8.95
CA TYR A 46 7.61 -0.12 -8.65
C TYR A 46 8.82 0.65 -8.12
N TYR A 47 8.88 1.93 -8.48
CA TYR A 47 9.92 2.81 -7.96
C TYR A 47 9.45 3.39 -6.63
N PHE A 48 9.94 2.81 -5.53
CA PHE A 48 9.74 3.31 -4.17
C PHE A 48 10.93 4.15 -3.74
N GLN A 49 10.68 5.36 -3.22
CA GLN A 49 11.76 6.21 -2.71
C GLN A 49 12.10 5.87 -1.26
N LYS A 50 11.08 5.62 -0.43
CA LYS A 50 11.22 5.11 0.95
C LYS A 50 10.10 4.13 1.27
N ILE A 51 10.47 2.95 1.77
CA ILE A 51 9.53 1.96 2.32
C ILE A 51 9.89 1.76 3.79
N LYS A 52 8.89 1.87 4.66
CA LYS A 52 8.99 1.63 6.09
C LYS A 52 7.81 0.76 6.48
N LEU A 53 8.04 -0.54 6.69
CA LEU A 53 7.07 -1.40 7.36
C LEU A 53 7.58 -1.74 8.73
N ASN A 54 6.75 -1.49 9.74
CA ASN A 54 7.01 -1.86 11.12
C ASN A 54 5.88 -2.75 11.61
N VAL A 55 6.21 -3.95 12.04
CA VAL A 55 5.26 -4.86 12.68
C VAL A 55 5.64 -4.98 14.15
N PHE A 56 4.73 -4.62 15.03
CA PHE A 56 4.93 -4.65 16.48
C PHE A 56 4.02 -5.72 17.10
N PRO A 57 4.56 -6.68 17.86
CA PRO A 57 3.74 -7.62 18.62
C PRO A 57 3.08 -6.92 19.82
N TYR A 58 1.84 -7.28 20.10
CA TYR A 58 1.10 -6.83 21.28
C TYR A 58 0.71 -8.04 22.15
N PHE A 59 1.49 -8.29 23.21
CA PHE A 59 1.31 -9.47 24.07
C PHE A 59 0.30 -9.30 25.20
N ARG A 60 -0.24 -8.09 25.40
CA ARG A 60 -1.12 -7.78 26.53
C ARG A 60 -2.59 -8.17 26.30
N GLY A 61 -2.94 -8.63 25.10
CA GLY A 61 -4.31 -9.03 24.78
C GLY A 61 -4.57 -9.08 23.26
N PRO A 62 -5.82 -9.35 22.85
CA PRO A 62 -6.21 -9.26 21.45
C PRO A 62 -6.25 -7.79 21.00
N LEU A 63 -5.42 -7.43 20.02
CA LEU A 63 -5.33 -6.10 19.43
C LEU A 63 -4.92 -6.23 17.97
N PHE A 64 -5.69 -5.63 17.06
CA PHE A 64 -5.29 -5.54 15.66
C PHE A 64 -5.39 -4.09 15.21
N ASP A 65 -4.23 -3.45 15.07
CA ASP A 65 -4.10 -2.02 14.78
C ASP A 65 -3.26 -1.85 13.53
N LEU A 66 -3.82 -1.30 12.46
CA LEU A 66 -3.14 -1.17 11.17
C LEU A 66 -3.12 0.29 10.73
N TYR A 67 -1.93 0.90 10.78
CA TYR A 67 -1.66 2.27 10.38
C TYR A 67 -0.95 2.29 9.04
N LEU A 68 -1.68 2.59 7.98
CA LEU A 68 -1.17 2.70 6.62
C LEU A 68 -1.06 4.18 6.22
N ASN A 69 0.16 4.67 6.00
CA ASN A 69 0.47 6.01 5.52
C ASN A 69 1.30 5.93 4.23
N CYS A 70 0.72 6.24 3.08
CA CYS A 70 1.39 6.11 1.79
C CYS A 70 1.16 7.34 0.90
N ILE A 71 2.24 7.82 0.25
CA ILE A 71 2.24 8.91 -0.72
C ILE A 71 2.48 8.32 -2.11
N ILE A 72 1.40 8.14 -2.87
CA ILE A 72 1.42 7.60 -4.24
C ILE A 72 1.39 8.77 -5.23
N ASN A 73 2.44 8.90 -6.03
CA ASN A 73 2.55 9.98 -7.01
C ASN A 73 2.24 9.45 -8.43
N PHE A 74 0.95 9.46 -8.78
CA PHE A 74 0.48 9.03 -10.10
C PHE A 74 0.23 10.23 -11.02
N LYS A 75 0.66 10.18 -12.28
CA LYS A 75 0.34 11.22 -13.28
C LYS A 75 -1.11 11.04 -13.78
N ILE A 76 -2.08 11.54 -13.00
CA ILE A 76 -3.52 11.42 -13.32
C ILE A 76 -3.94 12.38 -14.45
N GLY A 77 -3.13 13.38 -14.81
CA GLY A 77 -3.51 14.42 -15.77
C GLY A 77 -4.03 13.88 -17.12
N HIS A 78 -3.43 12.82 -17.65
CA HIS A 78 -3.93 12.21 -18.91
C HIS A 78 -5.28 11.50 -18.72
N ILE A 79 -5.51 10.90 -17.55
CA ILE A 79 -6.76 10.22 -17.22
C ILE A 79 -7.87 11.27 -17.05
N ILE A 80 -7.58 12.39 -16.36
CA ILE A 80 -8.53 13.50 -16.17
C ILE A 80 -8.90 14.12 -17.52
N ILE A 81 -7.91 14.39 -18.38
CA ILE A 81 -8.15 14.95 -19.72
C ILE A 81 -8.97 13.98 -20.58
N ALA A 82 -8.65 12.68 -20.56
CA ALA A 82 -9.40 11.67 -21.29
C ALA A 82 -10.86 11.57 -20.79
N ALA A 83 -11.05 11.54 -19.47
CA ALA A 83 -12.38 11.53 -18.85
C ALA A 83 -13.19 12.77 -19.22
N LEU A 84 -12.59 13.97 -19.13
CA LEU A 84 -13.23 15.23 -19.50
C LEU A 84 -13.61 15.27 -20.99
N ARG A 85 -12.74 14.77 -21.88
CA ARG A 85 -13.00 14.72 -23.32
C ARG A 85 -14.16 13.78 -23.67
N ILE A 86 -14.28 12.66 -22.96
CA ILE A 86 -15.41 11.72 -23.11
C ILE A 86 -16.71 12.36 -22.59
N LEU A 87 -16.67 13.01 -21.42
CA LEU A 87 -17.82 13.72 -20.84
C LEU A 87 -18.31 14.86 -21.75
N MET A 88 -17.41 15.69 -22.29
CA MET A 88 -17.78 16.76 -23.24
C MET A 88 -18.35 16.20 -24.55
N LYS A 89 -17.80 15.10 -25.08
CA LYS A 89 -18.38 14.43 -26.26
C LYS A 89 -19.77 13.88 -25.99
N LYS A 90 -20.03 13.36 -24.78
CA LYS A 90 -21.35 12.86 -24.39
C LYS A 90 -22.36 14.00 -24.24
N LYS A 91 -21.95 15.15 -23.68
CA LYS A 91 -22.81 16.35 -23.55
C LYS A 91 -23.22 16.94 -24.89
N ARG A 92 -22.36 16.89 -25.92
CA ARG A 92 -22.70 17.33 -27.29
C ARG A 92 -23.62 16.37 -28.07
N ARG A 93 -23.87 15.15 -27.57
CA ARG A 93 -24.67 14.13 -28.26
C ARG A 93 -26.10 14.02 -27.74
N CYS A 94 -26.44 14.75 -26.66
CA CYS A 94 -27.77 14.82 -26.06
C CYS A 94 -28.41 16.23 -26.16
N MET A 95 -27.90 17.10 -27.02
CA MET A 95 -28.49 18.40 -27.36
C MET A 95 -28.65 18.49 -28.88
#